data_AF-A0A9E3I0N2-F1
#
_entry.id   AF-A0A9E3I0N2-F1
#
_cell.length_a   1.000
_cell.length_b   1.000
_cell.length_c   1.000
_cell.angle_alpha   90.00
_cell.angle_beta   90.00
_cell.angle_gamma   90.00
#
_symmetry.space_group_name_H-M   'P 1'
#
loop_
_entity.id
_entity.type
_entity.pdbx_description
1 polymer ?
#
loop_
_entity_poly.entity_id
_entity_poly.type
_entity_poly.pdbx_seq_one_letter_code
_entity_poly.pdbx_strand_id
1 'polypeptide(L)'
;MNNTEKNLKRIFLLPGEYCVVSEPTRIATLLGSCVAVCLWDRWKKVAGMNHFLLPTGPQGNSSNTRYGDVAIDVLIKSMAQLGSKPQTLRAQIFGGGAVVEHLTSVGSDIGKKNIKLAHSRLREHRIRIAHQDIGGGDHGRKIYFDSTTGEVTVKMIVMSSDTQYRSTKTKELSKRQIRVLTVDDSPTVLAIYKKIIELDPQFKLVGQAHDAYEARDLIVSHDPDVITLDIIMPKINGLDFLRKLMKYRPKPVVVISTIAKVGSKTRNSALRTGACDVIDKESLNIYGGFEKAKNILLPRLKAAATDTVISARYKKCLINR
;
A
#
# COMPACT_ATOMS: atom_id res chain seq x y z
N MET A 1 36.97 3.31 12.05
CA MET A 1 35.82 2.76 11.28
C MET A 1 36.36 2.25 9.96
N ASN A 2 36.35 0.93 9.73
CA ASN A 2 37.12 0.28 8.66
C ASN A 2 36.53 0.52 7.26
N ASN A 3 37.45 0.58 6.29
CA ASN A 3 37.26 0.98 4.88
C ASN A 3 36.38 0.02 4.03
N THR A 4 35.76 -0.99 4.64
CA THR A 4 34.96 -2.05 3.99
C THR A 4 33.47 -1.73 3.83
N GLU A 5 32.92 -0.73 4.55
CA GLU A 5 31.50 -0.37 4.44
C GLU A 5 31.13 0.39 3.16
N LYS A 6 32.11 0.88 2.39
CA LYS A 6 31.88 1.83 1.28
C LYS A 6 31.42 1.22 -0.05
N ASN A 7 31.42 -0.12 -0.23
CA ASN A 7 31.14 -0.75 -1.53
C ASN A 7 30.14 -1.93 -1.52
N LEU A 8 29.22 -1.98 -0.55
CA LEU A 8 28.10 -2.95 -0.62
C LEU A 8 27.05 -2.47 -1.62
N LYS A 9 26.70 -3.32 -2.60
CA LYS A 9 25.53 -3.12 -3.46
C LYS A 9 24.29 -3.00 -2.58
N ARG A 10 23.32 -2.15 -2.95
CA ARG A 10 22.11 -1.92 -2.14
C ARG A 10 20.88 -2.32 -2.93
N ILE A 11 20.05 -3.18 -2.35
CA ILE A 11 18.78 -3.61 -2.91
C ILE A 11 17.69 -3.25 -1.91
N PHE A 12 16.59 -2.64 -2.36
CA PHE A 12 15.41 -2.42 -1.55
C PHE A 12 14.26 -3.24 -2.10
N LEU A 13 13.73 -4.19 -1.32
CA LEU A 13 12.63 -5.05 -1.72
C LEU A 13 11.28 -4.40 -1.42
N LEU A 14 10.42 -4.40 -2.43
CA LEU A 14 9.00 -4.04 -2.32
C LEU A 14 8.15 -5.25 -1.88
N PRO A 15 6.93 -5.03 -1.37
CA PRO A 15 6.02 -6.11 -1.01
C PRO A 15 5.74 -7.04 -2.20
N GLY A 16 5.92 -8.35 -1.99
CA GLY A 16 5.76 -9.39 -3.00
C GLY A 16 7.05 -9.74 -3.74
N GLU A 17 8.13 -9.01 -3.52
CA GLU A 17 9.42 -9.29 -4.15
C GLU A 17 10.30 -10.22 -3.30
N TYR A 18 11.26 -10.84 -3.97
CA TYR A 18 12.36 -11.55 -3.34
C TYR A 18 13.63 -11.34 -4.17
N CYS A 19 14.79 -11.55 -3.55
CA CYS A 19 16.05 -11.63 -4.26
C CYS A 19 16.97 -12.66 -3.63
N VAL A 20 17.90 -13.18 -4.43
CA VAL A 20 19.04 -13.98 -4.00
C VAL A 20 20.31 -13.37 -4.59
N VAL A 21 21.35 -13.24 -3.77
CA VAL A 21 22.62 -12.60 -4.13
C VAL A 21 23.78 -13.46 -3.66
N SER A 22 24.81 -13.57 -4.50
CA SER A 22 26.11 -14.19 -4.20
C SER A 22 27.25 -13.17 -4.08
N GLU A 23 26.96 -11.89 -4.35
CA GLU A 23 27.89 -10.78 -4.19
C GLU A 23 27.60 -9.98 -2.91
N PRO A 24 28.60 -9.30 -2.31
CA PRO A 24 28.42 -8.44 -1.14
C PRO A 24 27.33 -7.38 -1.36
N THR A 25 26.20 -7.55 -0.66
CA THR A 25 24.98 -6.78 -0.87
C THR A 25 24.26 -6.53 0.44
N ARG A 26 23.77 -5.32 0.64
CA ARG A 26 22.83 -4.96 1.71
C ARG A 26 21.42 -4.92 1.15
N ILE A 27 20.59 -5.85 1.59
CA ILE A 27 19.19 -5.95 1.19
C ILE A 27 18.32 -5.31 2.27
N ALA A 28 17.43 -4.39 1.91
CA ALA A 28 16.58 -3.68 2.86
C ALA A 28 15.10 -3.80 2.49
N THR A 29 14.23 -3.76 3.49
CA THR A 29 12.78 -3.63 3.27
C THR A 29 12.10 -2.97 4.48
N LEU A 30 10.81 -2.67 4.33
CA LEU A 30 9.96 -2.05 5.35
C LEU A 30 8.79 -3.00 5.67
N LEU A 31 8.64 -3.32 6.95
CA LEU A 31 7.69 -4.34 7.42
C LEU A 31 6.66 -3.77 8.39
N GLY A 32 5.40 -4.14 8.16
CA GLY A 32 4.28 -3.99 9.07
C GLY A 32 3.70 -5.37 9.40
N SER A 33 2.48 -5.66 8.94
CA SER A 33 1.84 -7.00 9.08
C SER A 33 2.36 -8.05 8.10
N CYS A 34 3.06 -7.63 7.06
CA CYS A 34 3.86 -8.48 6.20
C CYS A 34 5.07 -9.07 6.95
N VAL A 35 5.62 -10.16 6.40
CA VAL A 35 6.78 -10.86 6.97
C VAL A 35 7.86 -10.99 5.90
N ALA A 36 9.12 -10.84 6.34
CA ALA A 36 10.29 -11.17 5.55
C ALA A 36 11.00 -12.39 6.15
N VAL A 37 11.40 -13.31 5.28
CA VAL A 37 12.31 -14.41 5.59
C VAL A 37 13.65 -14.11 4.93
N CYS A 38 14.70 -14.04 5.75
CA CYS A 38 16.08 -13.92 5.30
C CYS A 38 16.75 -15.29 5.43
N LEU A 39 17.40 -15.75 4.36
CA LEU A 39 18.16 -17.00 4.32
C LEU A 39 19.63 -16.67 4.05
N TRP A 40 20.53 -17.29 4.82
CA TRP A 40 21.96 -17.12 4.64
C TRP A 40 22.69 -18.46 4.66
N ASP A 41 23.52 -18.69 3.66
CA ASP A 41 24.48 -19.80 3.61
C ASP A 41 25.90 -19.25 3.76
N ARG A 42 26.50 -19.45 4.95
CA ARG A 42 27.84 -18.94 5.25
C ARG A 42 28.94 -19.58 4.40
N TRP A 43 28.72 -20.81 3.94
CA TRP A 43 29.73 -21.59 3.22
C TRP A 43 29.70 -21.24 1.73
N LYS A 44 28.50 -21.07 1.17
CA LYS A 44 28.31 -20.62 -0.22
C LYS A 44 28.43 -19.11 -0.38
N LYS A 45 28.42 -18.35 0.73
CA LYS A 45 28.36 -16.87 0.72
C LYS A 45 27.18 -16.35 -0.11
N VAL A 46 26.06 -17.06 -0.01
CA VAL A 46 24.80 -16.72 -0.68
C VAL A 46 23.80 -16.25 0.36
N ALA A 47 23.08 -15.18 0.03
CA ALA A 47 22.02 -14.65 0.85
C ALA A 47 20.76 -14.45 0.02
N GLY A 48 19.60 -14.63 0.63
CA GLY A 48 18.32 -14.38 0.00
C GLY A 48 17.33 -13.77 0.97
N MET A 49 16.46 -12.91 0.48
CA MET A 49 15.39 -12.31 1.28
C MET A 49 14.13 -12.22 0.45
N ASN A 50 12.99 -12.50 1.08
CA ASN A 50 11.68 -12.22 0.51
C ASN A 50 10.92 -11.19 1.35
N HIS A 51 9.81 -10.70 0.80
CA HIS A 51 8.81 -9.92 1.51
C HIS A 51 7.43 -10.37 1.02
N PHE A 52 6.69 -11.11 1.83
CA PHE A 52 5.34 -11.56 1.47
C PHE A 52 4.26 -10.88 2.31
N LEU A 53 3.06 -10.75 1.74
CA LEU A 53 1.96 -9.98 2.33
C LEU A 53 0.92 -10.87 3.01
N LEU A 54 0.64 -12.02 2.43
CA LEU A 54 -0.46 -12.91 2.82
C LEU A 54 0.07 -14.33 3.02
N PRO A 55 -0.59 -15.17 3.82
CA PRO A 55 -0.04 -16.48 4.12
C PRO A 55 -0.16 -17.41 2.91
N THR A 56 -1.35 -17.55 2.34
CA THR A 56 -1.65 -18.48 1.23
C THR A 56 -2.50 -17.78 0.16
N GLY A 57 -2.30 -18.18 -1.10
CA GLY A 57 -3.05 -17.63 -2.25
C GLY A 57 -4.29 -18.44 -2.64
N PRO A 58 -5.13 -17.89 -3.54
CA PRO A 58 -6.20 -18.65 -4.19
C PRO A 58 -5.64 -19.87 -4.92
N GLN A 59 -6.38 -20.98 -4.92
CA GLN A 59 -5.97 -22.21 -5.63
C GLN A 59 -5.67 -21.90 -7.11
N GLY A 60 -4.55 -22.42 -7.62
CA GLY A 60 -4.10 -22.23 -9.01
C GLY A 60 -3.10 -21.09 -9.24
N ASN A 61 -2.80 -20.24 -8.25
CA ASN A 61 -1.85 -19.12 -8.40
C ASN A 61 -0.45 -19.44 -7.82
N SER A 62 0.16 -20.53 -8.30
CA SER A 62 1.35 -21.18 -7.70
C SER A 62 2.68 -20.43 -7.86
N SER A 63 2.72 -19.31 -8.59
CA SER A 63 3.94 -18.53 -8.85
C SER A 63 3.96 -17.15 -8.18
N ASN A 64 2.88 -16.74 -7.50
CA ASN A 64 2.76 -15.40 -6.95
C ASN A 64 3.45 -15.27 -5.57
N THR A 65 4.62 -14.64 -5.56
CA THR A 65 5.47 -14.42 -4.37
C THR A 65 4.92 -13.40 -3.37
N ARG A 66 3.71 -12.88 -3.59
CA ARG A 66 2.97 -12.15 -2.55
C ARG A 66 2.46 -13.05 -1.43
N TYR A 67 2.33 -14.34 -1.69
CA TYR A 67 1.88 -15.35 -0.72
C TYR A 67 3.09 -16.08 -0.13
N GLY A 68 3.13 -16.23 1.19
CA GLY A 68 4.30 -16.76 1.89
C GLY A 68 4.60 -18.22 1.56
N ASP A 69 3.57 -19.01 1.21
CA ASP A 69 3.70 -20.41 0.84
C ASP A 69 4.51 -20.56 -0.45
N VAL A 70 4.28 -19.67 -1.41
CA VAL A 70 5.03 -19.58 -2.66
C VAL A 70 6.36 -18.86 -2.45
N ALA A 71 6.37 -17.73 -1.75
CA ALA A 71 7.54 -16.86 -1.60
C ALA A 71 8.71 -17.53 -0.87
N ILE A 72 8.43 -18.36 0.14
CA ILE A 72 9.47 -19.09 0.88
C ILE A 72 10.02 -20.23 0.02
N ASP A 73 9.15 -20.98 -0.65
CA ASP A 73 9.57 -22.08 -1.51
C ASP A 73 10.41 -21.61 -2.70
N VAL A 74 9.99 -20.54 -3.36
CA VAL A 74 10.73 -19.93 -4.48
C VAL A 74 12.08 -19.43 -3.98
N LEU A 75 12.14 -18.75 -2.83
CA LEU A 75 13.39 -18.29 -2.24
C LEU A 75 14.36 -19.45 -1.98
N ILE A 76 13.90 -20.54 -1.35
CA ILE A 76 14.73 -21.72 -1.06
C ILE A 76 15.21 -22.37 -2.36
N LYS A 77 14.34 -22.51 -3.36
CA LYS A 77 14.72 -23.05 -4.68
C LYS A 77 15.78 -22.20 -5.35
N SER A 78 15.67 -20.87 -5.32
CA SER A 78 16.68 -19.97 -5.87
C SER A 78 18.00 -20.02 -5.10
N MET A 79 17.98 -20.18 -3.77
CA MET A 79 19.19 -20.42 -2.98
C MET A 79 19.88 -21.74 -3.38
N ALA A 80 19.08 -22.79 -3.64
CA ALA A 80 19.56 -24.09 -4.06
C ALA A 80 20.17 -24.10 -5.47
N GLN A 81 19.65 -23.28 -6.39
CA GLN A 81 20.24 -23.05 -7.72
C GLN A 81 21.67 -22.49 -7.63
N LEU A 82 22.00 -21.78 -6.55
CA LEU A 82 23.36 -21.32 -6.24
C LEU A 82 24.15 -22.29 -5.36
N GLY A 83 23.66 -23.52 -5.21
CA GLY A 83 24.33 -24.62 -4.51
C GLY A 83 24.14 -24.65 -3.00
N SER A 84 23.26 -23.81 -2.43
CA SER A 84 22.92 -23.88 -1.00
C SER A 84 22.10 -25.13 -0.70
N LYS A 85 22.22 -25.67 0.52
CA LYS A 85 21.41 -26.80 0.98
C LYS A 85 20.58 -26.39 2.20
N PRO A 86 19.37 -26.93 2.41
CA PRO A 86 18.56 -26.56 3.58
C PRO A 86 19.29 -26.68 4.92
N GLN A 87 20.19 -27.66 5.06
CA GLN A 87 20.98 -27.91 6.28
C GLN A 87 22.06 -26.86 6.54
N THR A 88 22.55 -26.17 5.50
CA THR A 88 23.56 -25.11 5.61
C THR A 88 22.95 -23.72 5.77
N LEU A 89 21.65 -23.59 5.47
CA LEU A 89 20.91 -22.34 5.58
C LEU A 89 20.57 -22.00 7.03
N ARG A 90 20.76 -20.72 7.36
CA ARG A 90 20.24 -20.10 8.58
C ARG A 90 19.12 -19.15 8.19
N ALA A 91 17.93 -19.40 8.71
CA ALA A 91 16.78 -18.52 8.49
C ALA A 91 16.66 -17.47 9.60
N GLN A 92 16.19 -16.28 9.23
CA GLN A 92 15.76 -15.25 10.16
C GLN A 92 14.42 -14.68 9.72
N ILE A 93 13.54 -14.37 10.68
CA ILE A 93 12.17 -13.94 10.40
C ILE A 93 11.92 -12.57 11.02
N PHE A 94 11.35 -11.65 10.23
CA PHE A 94 11.06 -10.30 10.68
C PHE A 94 9.64 -9.86 10.30
N GLY A 95 9.02 -9.01 11.10
CA GLY A 95 7.74 -8.36 10.78
C GLY A 95 6.53 -8.97 11.49
N GLY A 96 5.38 -8.99 10.83
CA GLY A 96 4.13 -9.51 11.42
C GLY A 96 3.54 -8.65 12.54
N GLY A 97 3.86 -7.35 12.55
CA GLY A 97 3.25 -6.36 13.45
C GLY A 97 1.84 -5.94 13.01
N ALA A 98 1.04 -5.43 13.94
CA ALA A 98 -0.34 -4.97 13.76
C ALA A 98 -0.44 -3.53 13.20
N VAL A 99 0.40 -3.19 12.22
CA VAL A 99 0.50 -1.80 11.72
C VAL A 99 -0.73 -1.35 10.92
N VAL A 100 -1.52 -2.30 10.38
CA VAL A 100 -2.69 -2.05 9.51
C VAL A 100 -3.93 -2.77 10.06
N GLU A 101 -4.22 -2.60 11.34
CA GLU A 101 -5.29 -3.34 12.02
C GLU A 101 -6.65 -2.63 12.08
N HIS A 102 -6.86 -1.52 11.34
CA HIS A 102 -8.10 -0.72 11.44
C HIS A 102 -8.90 -0.58 10.13
N LEU A 103 -8.53 -1.27 9.04
CA LEU A 103 -9.17 -1.06 7.72
C LEU A 103 -9.98 -2.23 7.16
N THR A 104 -9.96 -3.41 7.79
CA THR A 104 -10.77 -4.56 7.33
C THR A 104 -11.34 -5.33 8.51
N SER A 105 -12.65 -5.62 8.47
CA SER A 105 -13.35 -6.49 9.42
C SER A 105 -12.91 -7.97 9.36
N VAL A 106 -11.70 -8.24 8.83
CA VAL A 106 -11.12 -9.57 8.58
C VAL A 106 -9.69 -9.68 9.20
N GLY A 107 -9.20 -8.66 9.89
CA GLY A 107 -7.76 -8.41 9.97
C GLY A 107 -6.98 -8.69 11.26
N SER A 108 -7.57 -9.15 12.36
CA SER A 108 -6.88 -9.25 13.68
C SER A 108 -5.75 -10.30 13.78
N ASP A 109 -5.43 -10.97 12.67
CA ASP A 109 -4.59 -12.16 12.69
C ASP A 109 -3.70 -12.34 11.45
N ILE A 110 -3.68 -11.40 10.48
CA ILE A 110 -2.90 -11.61 9.24
C ILE A 110 -1.40 -11.70 9.54
N GLY A 111 -0.87 -10.82 10.38
CA GLY A 111 0.54 -10.87 10.78
C GLY A 111 0.89 -12.17 11.51
N LYS A 112 0.05 -12.60 12.45
CA LYS A 112 0.18 -13.88 13.17
C LYS A 112 0.10 -15.09 12.22
N LYS A 113 -0.81 -15.07 11.24
CA LYS A 113 -0.92 -16.10 10.19
C LYS A 113 0.32 -16.14 9.30
N ASN A 114 0.85 -14.99 8.91
CA ASN A 114 2.09 -14.88 8.14
C ASN A 114 3.28 -15.47 8.91
N ILE A 115 3.42 -15.13 10.19
CA ILE A 115 4.44 -15.69 11.09
C ILE A 115 4.27 -17.21 11.18
N LYS A 116 3.07 -17.70 11.49
CA LYS A 116 2.78 -19.13 11.63
C LYS A 116 3.13 -19.90 10.36
N LEU A 117 2.79 -19.35 9.19
CA LEU A 117 3.16 -19.94 7.92
C LEU A 117 4.68 -19.99 7.73
N ALA A 118 5.39 -18.88 7.98
CA ALA A 118 6.85 -18.85 7.84
C ALA A 118 7.52 -19.94 8.68
N HIS A 119 7.07 -20.14 9.92
CA HIS A 119 7.51 -21.24 10.76
C HIS A 119 7.21 -22.61 10.16
N SER A 120 5.98 -22.86 9.70
CA SER A 120 5.61 -24.16 9.14
C SER A 120 6.46 -24.50 7.93
N ARG A 121 6.62 -23.55 6.99
CA ARG A 121 7.37 -23.77 5.75
C ARG A 121 8.85 -23.99 6.02
N LEU A 122 9.48 -23.19 6.88
CA LEU A 122 10.89 -23.40 7.23
C LEU A 122 11.11 -24.74 7.94
N ARG A 123 10.17 -25.20 8.76
CA ARG A 123 10.21 -26.51 9.40
C ARG A 123 10.04 -27.65 8.39
N GLU A 124 9.09 -27.54 7.46
CA GLU A 124 8.87 -28.50 6.37
C GLU A 124 10.14 -28.69 5.54
N HIS A 125 10.84 -27.59 5.22
CA HIS A 125 12.13 -27.61 4.51
C HIS A 125 13.33 -27.97 5.39
N ARG A 126 13.12 -28.22 6.70
CA ARG A 126 14.18 -28.53 7.68
C ARG A 126 15.27 -27.46 7.77
N ILE A 127 14.89 -26.19 7.62
CA ILE A 127 15.80 -25.03 7.75
C ILE A 127 15.72 -24.50 9.18
N ARG A 128 16.89 -24.36 9.83
CA ARG A 128 16.96 -23.85 11.20
C ARG A 128 16.74 -22.34 11.22
N ILE A 129 15.83 -21.90 12.09
CA ILE A 129 15.64 -20.47 12.39
C ILE A 129 16.69 -20.05 13.43
N ALA A 130 17.57 -19.12 13.06
CA ALA A 130 18.66 -18.62 13.90
C ALA A 130 18.25 -17.42 14.76
N HIS A 131 17.38 -16.55 14.25
CA HIS A 131 16.91 -15.35 14.94
C HIS A 131 15.53 -14.93 14.43
N GLN A 132 14.76 -14.23 15.26
CA GLN A 132 13.43 -13.74 14.93
C GLN A 132 13.16 -12.41 15.63
N ASP A 133 12.63 -11.43 14.92
CA ASP A 133 12.07 -10.20 15.49
C ASP A 133 10.69 -9.97 14.86
N ILE A 134 9.69 -10.54 15.51
CA ILE A 134 8.32 -10.69 15.02
C ILE A 134 7.32 -10.03 15.99
N GLY A 135 6.15 -9.63 15.49
CA GLY A 135 5.10 -9.03 16.31
C GLY A 135 5.34 -7.53 16.58
N GLY A 136 5.29 -7.06 17.84
CA GLY A 136 5.64 -5.67 18.17
C GLY A 136 4.52 -4.63 18.06
N GLY A 137 3.25 -5.05 18.18
CA GLY A 137 2.11 -4.12 18.25
C GLY A 137 1.94 -3.27 17.00
N ASP A 138 1.75 -1.97 17.17
CA ASP A 138 1.50 -0.97 16.13
C ASP A 138 2.79 -0.42 15.46
N HIS A 139 3.95 -1.04 15.67
CA HIS A 139 5.23 -0.51 15.17
C HIS A 139 5.66 -1.18 13.86
N GLY A 140 6.08 -0.36 12.89
CA GLY A 140 6.78 -0.84 11.70
C GLY A 140 8.26 -1.07 11.99
N ARG A 141 8.92 -1.87 11.16
CA ARG A 141 10.39 -2.07 11.24
C ARG A 141 11.00 -1.98 9.87
N LYS A 142 12.09 -1.23 9.76
CA LYS A 142 12.97 -1.24 8.60
C LYS A 142 14.14 -2.15 8.91
N ILE A 143 14.31 -3.19 8.08
CA ILE A 143 15.39 -4.15 8.25
C ILE A 143 16.44 -3.96 7.18
N TYR A 144 17.69 -4.25 7.54
CA TYR A 144 18.85 -4.25 6.65
C TYR A 144 19.58 -5.57 6.86
N PHE A 145 19.54 -6.44 5.85
CA PHE A 145 20.20 -7.73 5.82
C PHE A 145 21.53 -7.62 5.08
N ASP A 146 22.62 -7.95 5.74
CA ASP A 146 23.97 -7.96 5.18
C ASP A 146 24.31 -9.36 4.64
N SER A 147 24.48 -9.49 3.32
CA SER A 147 24.75 -10.80 2.70
C SER A 147 26.10 -11.40 3.08
N THR A 148 27.04 -10.58 3.57
CA THR A 148 28.40 -11.02 3.88
C THR A 148 28.50 -11.67 5.26
N THR A 149 27.81 -11.11 6.25
CA THR A 149 27.83 -11.60 7.64
C THR A 149 26.59 -12.42 7.99
N GLY A 150 25.53 -12.30 7.20
CA GLY A 150 24.23 -12.86 7.53
C GLY A 150 23.50 -12.09 8.62
N GLU A 151 24.01 -10.95 9.09
CA GLU A 151 23.38 -10.17 10.16
C GLU A 151 22.25 -9.31 9.63
N VAL A 152 21.23 -9.12 10.47
CA VAL A 152 20.12 -8.22 10.17
C VAL A 152 20.06 -7.11 11.20
N THR A 153 20.24 -5.87 10.75
CA THR A 153 19.98 -4.69 11.57
C THR A 153 18.50 -4.33 11.48
N VAL A 154 17.81 -4.27 12.62
CA VAL A 154 16.43 -3.81 12.72
C VAL A 154 16.41 -2.38 13.25
N LYS A 155 15.75 -1.49 12.52
CA LYS A 155 15.39 -0.16 13.03
C LYS A 155 13.89 -0.13 13.25
N MET A 156 13.49 -0.09 14.52
CA MET A 156 12.10 0.17 14.87
C MET A 156 11.73 1.53 14.32
N ILE A 157 10.72 1.55 13.48
CA ILE A 157 10.10 2.78 13.06
C ILE A 157 8.96 2.97 14.05
N VAL A 158 9.26 3.73 15.10
CA VAL A 158 8.21 4.45 15.82
C VAL A 158 7.46 5.17 14.73
N MET A 159 6.20 4.80 14.56
CA MET A 159 5.42 5.43 13.52
C MET A 159 5.45 6.92 13.81
N SER A 160 5.82 7.73 12.82
CA SER A 160 5.69 9.17 12.95
C SER A 160 4.26 9.48 13.40
N SER A 161 4.04 10.66 13.99
CA SER A 161 2.73 11.23 14.33
C SER A 161 1.63 11.01 13.26
N ASP A 162 2.03 10.69 12.02
CA ASP A 162 1.20 10.27 10.89
C ASP A 162 0.41 8.96 11.07
N THR A 163 0.84 7.99 11.89
CA THR A 163 0.07 6.73 12.07
C THR A 163 -0.74 6.68 13.36
N GLN A 164 -0.32 7.40 14.41
CA GLN A 164 -1.26 7.76 15.48
C GLN A 164 -2.43 8.57 14.89
N TYR A 165 -2.17 9.44 13.91
CA TYR A 165 -3.22 10.12 13.15
C TYR A 165 -4.07 9.18 12.29
N ARG A 166 -3.53 8.11 11.68
CA ARG A 166 -4.34 7.06 11.03
C ARG A 166 -5.29 6.40 12.03
N SER A 167 -4.80 5.95 13.18
CA SER A 167 -5.64 5.35 14.22
C SER A 167 -6.74 6.32 14.69
N THR A 168 -6.42 7.61 14.82
CA THR A 168 -7.35 8.65 15.28
C THR A 168 -8.36 9.03 14.20
N LYS A 169 -7.94 9.21 12.94
CA LYS A 169 -8.81 9.57 11.80
C LYS A 169 -9.64 8.38 11.31
N THR A 170 -9.11 7.16 11.34
CA THR A 170 -9.89 5.94 11.08
C THR A 170 -10.88 5.67 12.22
N LYS A 171 -10.55 6.00 13.49
CA LYS A 171 -11.53 6.03 14.61
C LYS A 171 -12.54 7.17 14.51
N GLU A 172 -12.19 8.33 13.96
CA GLU A 172 -13.13 9.42 13.69
C GLU A 172 -14.06 9.08 12.52
N LEU A 173 -13.51 8.55 11.41
CA LEU A 173 -14.28 8.10 10.24
C LEU A 173 -15.07 6.81 10.51
N SER A 174 -14.76 6.05 11.56
CA SER A 174 -15.64 4.98 12.05
C SER A 174 -16.77 5.50 12.96
N LYS A 175 -16.67 6.75 13.46
CA LYS A 175 -17.69 7.42 14.28
C LYS A 175 -18.59 8.36 13.48
N ARG A 176 -18.21 8.73 12.26
CA ARG A 176 -19.00 9.60 11.35
C ARG A 176 -18.88 9.13 9.91
N GLN A 177 -19.91 9.40 9.10
CA GLN A 177 -19.91 9.08 7.68
C GLN A 177 -18.75 9.79 6.94
N ILE A 178 -18.11 9.08 6.00
CA ILE A 178 -17.07 9.60 5.10
C ILE A 178 -17.72 10.58 4.14
N ARG A 179 -17.30 11.85 4.18
CA ARG A 179 -17.88 12.94 3.39
C ARG A 179 -17.29 12.96 1.99
N VAL A 180 -18.09 12.68 0.98
CA VAL A 180 -17.67 12.57 -0.43
C VAL A 180 -18.18 13.78 -1.21
N LEU A 181 -17.30 14.40 -1.99
CA LEU A 181 -17.66 15.35 -3.04
C LEU A 181 -17.41 14.70 -4.40
N THR A 182 -18.38 14.77 -5.31
CA THR A 182 -18.20 14.25 -6.68
C THR A 182 -18.06 15.38 -7.69
N VAL A 183 -17.05 15.33 -8.56
CA VAL A 183 -16.82 16.33 -9.61
C VAL A 183 -16.79 15.65 -10.98
N ASP A 184 -17.80 15.96 -11.80
CA ASP A 184 -18.00 15.39 -13.14
C ASP A 184 -18.94 16.32 -13.93
N ASP A 185 -18.62 16.60 -15.19
CA ASP A 185 -19.45 17.50 -16.01
C ASP A 185 -20.72 16.81 -16.52
N SER A 186 -20.81 15.49 -16.44
CA SER A 186 -21.99 14.72 -16.82
C SER A 186 -23.01 14.58 -15.68
N PRO A 187 -24.21 15.20 -15.78
CA PRO A 187 -25.26 15.07 -14.75
C PRO A 187 -25.70 13.62 -14.55
N THR A 188 -25.68 12.82 -15.61
CA THR A 188 -26.02 11.39 -15.58
C THR A 188 -25.03 10.61 -14.72
N VAL A 189 -23.73 10.87 -14.89
CA VAL A 189 -22.68 10.21 -14.09
C VAL A 189 -22.80 10.62 -12.62
N LEU A 190 -23.04 11.90 -12.35
CA LEU A 190 -23.27 12.41 -10.99
C LEU A 190 -24.48 11.74 -10.32
N ALA A 191 -25.59 11.57 -11.04
CA ALA A 191 -26.77 10.88 -10.52
C ALA A 191 -26.48 9.40 -10.18
N ILE A 192 -25.63 8.73 -10.99
CA ILE A 192 -25.20 7.36 -10.74
C ILE A 192 -24.27 7.29 -9.52
N TYR A 193 -23.28 8.19 -9.42
CA TYR A 193 -22.40 8.25 -8.25
C TYR A 193 -23.17 8.50 -6.97
N LYS A 194 -24.16 9.40 -7.01
CA LYS A 194 -25.06 9.64 -5.88
C LYS A 194 -25.73 8.35 -5.42
N LYS A 195 -26.39 7.63 -6.34
CA LYS A 195 -27.03 6.34 -6.02
C LYS A 195 -26.03 5.35 -5.42
N ILE A 196 -24.84 5.19 -6.02
CA ILE A 196 -23.82 4.24 -5.54
C ILE A 196 -23.32 4.59 -4.13
N ILE A 197 -23.06 5.88 -3.88
CA ILE A 197 -22.56 6.35 -2.59
C ILE A 197 -23.63 6.21 -1.51
N GLU A 198 -24.89 6.48 -1.82
CA GLU A 198 -26.03 6.34 -0.90
C GLU A 198 -26.36 4.88 -0.54
N LEU A 199 -25.87 3.89 -1.30
CA LEU A 199 -26.04 2.46 -0.98
C LEU A 199 -25.23 1.99 0.23
N ASP A 200 -24.21 2.75 0.65
CA ASP A 200 -23.38 2.39 1.81
C ASP A 200 -23.49 3.48 2.88
N PRO A 201 -24.10 3.18 4.05
CA PRO A 201 -24.33 4.17 5.11
C PRO A 201 -23.03 4.71 5.72
N GLN A 202 -21.87 4.12 5.44
CA GLN A 202 -20.57 4.66 5.83
C GLN A 202 -20.20 5.93 5.08
N PHE A 203 -20.86 6.25 3.97
CA PHE A 203 -20.59 7.45 3.19
C PHE A 203 -21.72 8.48 3.29
N LYS A 204 -21.35 9.75 3.13
CA LYS A 204 -22.26 10.87 3.00
C LYS A 204 -21.84 11.70 1.80
N LEU A 205 -22.68 11.77 0.78
CA LEU A 205 -22.47 12.71 -0.32
C LEU A 205 -22.73 14.13 0.20
N VAL A 206 -21.71 14.98 0.22
CA VAL A 206 -21.80 16.36 0.73
C VAL A 206 -21.94 17.40 -0.37
N GLY A 207 -21.75 17.02 -1.63
CA GLY A 207 -21.94 17.91 -2.76
C GLY A 207 -21.62 17.23 -4.08
N GLN A 208 -22.09 17.85 -5.17
CA GLN A 208 -21.77 17.49 -6.54
C GLN A 208 -21.42 18.76 -7.30
N ALA A 209 -20.35 18.72 -8.09
CA ALA A 209 -19.90 19.84 -8.90
C ALA A 209 -19.81 19.43 -10.37
N HIS A 210 -20.21 20.33 -11.26
CA HIS A 210 -20.14 20.15 -12.70
C HIS A 210 -18.85 20.73 -13.31
N ASP A 211 -18.12 21.54 -12.55
CA ASP A 211 -16.84 22.10 -12.97
C ASP A 211 -15.90 22.40 -11.78
N ALA A 212 -14.69 22.86 -12.11
CA ALA A 212 -13.64 23.18 -11.14
C ALA A 212 -13.97 24.36 -10.19
N TYR A 213 -14.82 25.30 -10.61
CA TYR A 213 -15.18 26.47 -9.81
C TYR A 213 -16.20 26.08 -8.74
N GLU A 214 -17.25 25.35 -9.13
CA GLU A 214 -18.21 24.76 -8.20
C GLU A 214 -17.50 23.81 -7.23
N ALA A 215 -16.60 22.97 -7.73
CA ALA A 215 -15.82 22.06 -6.90
C ALA A 215 -15.01 22.82 -5.84
N ARG A 216 -14.35 23.92 -6.20
CA ARG A 216 -13.62 24.77 -5.25
C ARG A 216 -14.53 25.28 -4.14
N ASP A 217 -15.70 25.81 -4.50
CA ASP A 217 -16.63 26.42 -3.54
C ASP A 217 -17.23 25.38 -2.60
N LEU A 218 -17.55 24.20 -3.14
CA LEU A 218 -18.01 23.05 -2.35
C LEU A 218 -16.91 22.47 -1.46
N ILE A 219 -15.65 22.47 -1.90
CA ILE A 219 -14.52 22.03 -1.04
C ILE A 219 -14.37 22.95 0.17
N VAL A 220 -14.52 24.27 -0.02
CA VAL A 220 -14.39 25.23 1.08
C VAL A 220 -15.58 25.14 2.04
N SER A 221 -16.80 25.09 1.51
CA SER A 221 -18.03 25.08 2.32
C SER A 221 -18.26 23.73 3.01
N HIS A 222 -17.94 22.63 2.34
CA HIS A 222 -18.26 21.29 2.81
C HIS A 222 -17.03 20.51 3.27
N ASP A 223 -15.80 20.99 3.16
CA ASP A 223 -14.59 20.31 3.65
C ASP A 223 -14.62 18.76 3.50
N PRO A 224 -14.72 18.22 2.28
CA PRO A 224 -14.90 16.79 2.07
C PRO A 224 -13.70 15.98 2.55
N ASP A 225 -13.95 14.72 2.91
CA ASP A 225 -12.92 13.75 3.31
C ASP A 225 -12.26 13.11 2.07
N VAL A 226 -13.00 12.97 0.96
CA VAL A 226 -12.50 12.47 -0.33
C VAL A 226 -13.27 13.09 -1.49
N ILE A 227 -12.60 13.26 -2.63
CA ILE A 227 -13.15 13.87 -3.85
C ILE A 227 -13.03 12.89 -5.01
N THR A 228 -14.10 12.66 -5.77
CA THR A 228 -14.00 12.08 -7.12
C THR A 228 -13.78 13.20 -8.13
N LEU A 229 -12.93 12.98 -9.13
CA LEU A 229 -12.59 14.02 -10.10
C LEU A 229 -12.48 13.46 -11.51
N ASP A 230 -13.31 13.95 -12.44
CA ASP A 230 -13.04 13.77 -13.87
C ASP A 230 -11.92 14.71 -14.35
N ILE A 231 -11.19 14.27 -15.37
CA ILE A 231 -10.17 15.05 -16.06
C ILE A 231 -10.79 15.91 -17.16
N ILE A 232 -11.75 15.36 -17.90
CA ILE A 232 -12.41 16.08 -18.99
C ILE A 232 -13.56 16.85 -18.36
N MET A 233 -13.41 18.17 -18.30
CA MET A 233 -14.42 19.09 -17.75
C MET A 233 -14.31 20.42 -18.48
N PRO A 234 -15.41 21.20 -18.58
CA PRO A 234 -15.41 22.52 -19.19
C PRO A 234 -14.58 23.52 -18.37
N LYS A 235 -14.16 24.60 -19.03
CA LYS A 235 -13.38 25.72 -18.46
C LYS A 235 -11.97 25.32 -17.99
N ILE A 236 -11.85 24.58 -16.89
CA ILE A 236 -10.57 24.12 -16.33
C ILE A 236 -10.57 22.59 -16.32
N ASN A 237 -9.57 21.99 -16.96
CA ASN A 237 -9.42 20.53 -16.94
C ASN A 237 -9.09 20.02 -15.52
N GLY A 238 -9.46 18.78 -15.24
CA GLY A 238 -9.30 18.19 -13.90
C GLY A 238 -7.85 18.03 -13.45
N LEU A 239 -6.88 17.87 -14.36
CA LEU A 239 -5.47 17.79 -13.98
C LEU A 239 -4.92 19.13 -13.48
N ASP A 240 -5.32 20.23 -14.11
CA ASP A 240 -4.93 21.58 -13.72
C ASP A 240 -5.63 21.99 -12.42
N PHE A 241 -6.89 21.60 -12.27
CA PHE A 241 -7.61 21.73 -11.00
C PHE A 241 -6.93 20.94 -9.89
N LEU A 242 -6.61 19.66 -10.12
CA LEU A 242 -5.92 18.81 -9.14
C LEU A 242 -4.58 19.41 -8.71
N ARG A 243 -3.80 19.96 -9.66
CA ARG A 243 -2.52 20.61 -9.35
C ARG A 243 -2.69 21.82 -8.44
N LYS A 244 -3.69 22.67 -8.71
CA LYS A 244 -4.02 23.83 -7.86
C LYS A 244 -4.53 23.37 -6.49
N LEU A 245 -5.41 22.37 -6.45
CA LEU A 245 -5.94 21.80 -5.22
C LEU A 245 -4.81 21.25 -4.34
N MET A 246 -3.92 20.43 -4.90
CA MET A 246 -2.79 19.84 -4.16
C MET A 246 -1.77 20.88 -3.71
N LYS A 247 -1.70 22.04 -4.35
CA LYS A 247 -0.83 23.14 -3.91
C LYS A 247 -1.45 23.96 -2.77
N TYR A 248 -2.74 24.29 -2.84
CA TYR A 248 -3.37 25.27 -1.95
C TYR A 248 -4.26 24.67 -0.86
N ARG A 249 -4.92 23.54 -1.12
CA ARG A 249 -5.75 22.78 -0.17
C ARG A 249 -5.69 21.28 -0.48
N PRO A 250 -4.57 20.60 -0.20
CA PRO A 250 -4.44 19.17 -0.46
C PRO A 250 -5.60 18.36 0.14
N LYS A 251 -6.32 17.61 -0.68
CA LYS A 251 -7.44 16.75 -0.29
C LYS A 251 -7.31 15.40 -0.99
N PRO A 252 -7.73 14.28 -0.37
CA PRO A 252 -7.72 13.00 -1.05
C PRO A 252 -8.56 13.04 -2.32
N VAL A 253 -7.97 12.68 -3.47
CA VAL A 253 -8.65 12.66 -4.77
C VAL A 253 -8.51 11.30 -5.40
N VAL A 254 -9.65 10.72 -5.81
CA VAL A 254 -9.71 9.60 -6.74
C VAL A 254 -10.12 10.13 -8.11
N VAL A 255 -9.22 10.03 -9.08
CA VAL A 255 -9.50 10.49 -10.44
C VAL A 255 -10.29 9.41 -11.17
N ILE A 256 -11.38 9.78 -11.83
CA ILE A 256 -12.24 8.85 -12.57
C ILE A 256 -12.49 9.43 -13.95
N SER A 257 -11.88 8.88 -14.99
CA SER A 257 -11.97 9.45 -16.34
C SER A 257 -11.89 8.39 -17.45
N THR A 258 -12.51 8.65 -18.59
CA THR A 258 -12.47 7.78 -19.79
C THR A 258 -11.08 7.72 -20.44
N ILE A 259 -10.28 8.78 -20.29
CA ILE A 259 -8.92 8.88 -20.84
C ILE A 259 -7.84 8.40 -19.86
N ALA A 260 -8.23 7.80 -18.74
CA ALA A 260 -7.34 7.37 -17.67
C ALA A 260 -7.05 5.86 -17.65
N LYS A 261 -7.05 5.23 -18.85
CA LYS A 261 -6.74 3.81 -19.05
C LYS A 261 -5.38 3.44 -18.47
N VAL A 262 -5.23 2.18 -18.05
CA VAL A 262 -3.97 1.66 -17.50
C VAL A 262 -2.84 1.87 -18.50
N GLY A 263 -1.70 2.40 -18.05
CA GLY A 263 -0.55 2.73 -18.90
C GLY A 263 -0.60 4.09 -19.62
N SER A 264 -1.74 4.80 -19.59
CA SER A 264 -1.84 6.12 -20.23
C SER A 264 -0.94 7.18 -19.57
N LYS A 265 -0.44 8.13 -20.39
CA LYS A 265 0.30 9.31 -19.88
C LYS A 265 -0.56 10.09 -18.87
N THR A 266 -1.85 10.20 -19.14
CA THR A 266 -2.85 10.88 -18.32
C THR A 266 -2.95 10.29 -16.91
N ARG A 267 -3.07 8.95 -16.80
CA ARG A 267 -3.08 8.24 -15.50
C ARG A 267 -1.81 8.54 -14.70
N ASN A 268 -0.65 8.42 -15.34
CA ASN A 268 0.63 8.67 -14.68
C ASN A 268 0.77 10.13 -14.24
N SER A 269 0.28 11.08 -15.03
CA SER A 269 0.27 12.50 -14.67
C SER A 269 -0.67 12.80 -13.51
N ALA A 270 -1.85 12.18 -13.42
CA ALA A 270 -2.75 12.32 -12.29
C ALA A 270 -2.10 11.86 -10.97
N LEU A 271 -1.49 10.67 -10.96
CA LEU A 271 -0.77 10.13 -9.81
C LEU A 271 0.40 11.02 -9.39
N ARG A 272 1.24 11.46 -10.35
CA ARG A 272 2.35 12.38 -10.07
C ARG A 272 1.90 13.73 -9.52
N THR A 273 0.73 14.21 -9.95
CA THR A 273 0.14 15.47 -9.47
C THR A 273 -0.38 15.33 -8.03
N GLY A 274 -0.68 14.10 -7.60
CA GLY A 274 -1.05 13.80 -6.21
C GLY A 274 -2.41 13.10 -6.03
N ALA A 275 -3.01 12.56 -7.09
CA ALA A 275 -4.17 11.69 -6.94
C ALA A 275 -3.81 10.45 -6.10
N CYS A 276 -4.70 10.03 -5.20
CA CYS A 276 -4.55 8.80 -4.40
C CYS A 276 -4.70 7.56 -5.29
N ASP A 277 -5.65 7.61 -6.23
CA ASP A 277 -5.93 6.53 -7.15
C ASP A 277 -6.54 7.08 -8.45
N VAL A 278 -6.53 6.25 -9.48
CA VAL A 278 -7.09 6.54 -10.80
C VAL A 278 -7.91 5.35 -11.29
N ILE A 279 -9.16 5.61 -11.65
CA ILE A 279 -10.14 4.65 -12.17
C ILE A 279 -10.49 5.02 -13.61
N ASP A 280 -10.58 4.02 -14.46
CA ASP A 280 -11.13 4.17 -15.80
C ASP A 280 -12.66 4.11 -15.74
N LYS A 281 -13.35 5.11 -16.30
CA LYS A 281 -14.83 5.15 -16.33
C LYS A 281 -15.43 3.92 -17.04
N GLU A 282 -14.77 3.40 -18.08
CA GLU A 282 -15.24 2.20 -18.80
C GLU A 282 -15.22 0.98 -17.88
N SER A 283 -14.21 0.87 -17.00
CA SER A 283 -14.07 -0.26 -16.07
C SER A 283 -15.20 -0.33 -15.03
N LEU A 284 -15.80 0.81 -14.69
CA LEU A 284 -16.94 0.89 -13.78
C LEU A 284 -18.23 0.35 -14.40
N ASN A 285 -18.34 0.36 -15.74
CA ASN A 285 -19.55 -0.02 -16.48
C ASN A 285 -20.83 0.60 -15.87
N ILE A 286 -20.79 1.90 -15.61
CA ILE A 286 -21.85 2.62 -14.88
C ILE A 286 -23.25 2.50 -15.49
N TYR A 287 -23.35 2.17 -16.78
CA TYR A 287 -24.61 1.97 -17.51
C TYR A 287 -25.10 0.51 -17.51
N GLY A 288 -24.24 -0.46 -17.18
CA GLY A 288 -24.57 -1.89 -17.20
C GLY A 288 -24.92 -2.49 -15.85
N GLY A 289 -25.06 -1.68 -14.79
CA GLY A 289 -25.49 -2.09 -13.45
C GLY A 289 -24.67 -1.51 -12.29
N PHE A 290 -25.33 -1.19 -11.18
CA PHE A 290 -24.72 -0.49 -10.04
C PHE A 290 -23.76 -1.35 -9.21
N GLU A 291 -23.95 -2.67 -9.16
CA GLU A 291 -23.18 -3.58 -8.28
C GLU A 291 -21.69 -3.61 -8.64
N LYS A 292 -21.35 -3.68 -9.92
CA LYS A 292 -19.94 -3.67 -10.36
C LYS A 292 -19.28 -2.33 -10.03
N ALA A 293 -19.95 -1.23 -10.34
CA ALA A 293 -19.45 0.11 -10.05
C ALA A 293 -19.26 0.33 -8.54
N LYS A 294 -20.22 -0.12 -7.72
CA LYS A 294 -20.15 -0.09 -6.24
C LYS A 294 -18.94 -0.83 -5.70
N ASN A 295 -18.73 -2.08 -6.14
CA ASN A 295 -17.65 -2.94 -5.66
C ASN A 295 -16.25 -2.43 -6.04
N ILE A 296 -16.15 -1.53 -7.02
CA ILE A 296 -14.89 -0.88 -7.41
C ILE A 296 -14.75 0.49 -6.73
N LEU A 297 -15.80 1.31 -6.77
CA LEU A 297 -15.75 2.71 -6.37
C LEU A 297 -15.63 2.87 -4.85
N LEU A 298 -16.52 2.26 -4.07
CA LEU A 298 -16.59 2.49 -2.62
C LEU A 298 -15.31 2.06 -1.88
N PRO A 299 -14.69 0.89 -2.15
CA PRO A 299 -13.45 0.51 -1.49
C PRO A 299 -12.29 1.48 -1.80
N ARG A 300 -12.23 2.01 -3.02
CA ARG A 300 -11.20 2.98 -3.44
C ARG A 300 -11.40 4.34 -2.79
N LEU A 301 -12.66 4.80 -2.67
CA LEU A 301 -12.97 6.03 -1.93
C LEU A 301 -12.63 5.92 -0.45
N LYS A 302 -12.96 4.78 0.16
CA LYS A 302 -12.59 4.51 1.56
C LYS A 302 -11.07 4.53 1.74
N ALA A 303 -10.34 3.84 0.88
CA ALA A 303 -8.87 3.82 0.91
C ALA A 303 -8.29 5.24 0.79
N ALA A 304 -8.76 6.03 -0.19
CA ALA A 304 -8.31 7.40 -0.39
C ALA A 304 -8.66 8.32 0.79
N ALA A 305 -9.86 8.24 1.34
CA ALA A 305 -10.27 9.03 2.53
C ALA A 305 -9.36 8.77 3.75
N THR A 306 -8.81 7.56 3.84
CA THR A 306 -7.88 7.15 4.90
C THR A 306 -6.40 7.41 4.57
N ASP A 307 -6.09 8.01 3.41
CA ASP A 307 -4.72 8.33 3.02
C ASP A 307 -4.17 9.53 3.80
N THR A 308 -3.07 9.29 4.53
CA THR A 308 -2.44 10.26 5.41
C THR A 308 -1.36 11.10 4.75
N VAL A 309 -0.85 10.72 3.58
CA VAL A 309 0.18 11.48 2.87
C VAL A 309 -0.36 12.86 2.46
N ILE A 310 -1.62 12.90 2.02
CA ILE A 310 -2.28 14.14 1.61
C ILE A 310 -2.76 14.94 2.83
N SER A 311 -3.22 14.27 3.88
CA SER A 311 -3.64 14.92 5.13
C SER A 311 -2.47 15.64 5.84
N ALA A 312 -1.26 15.09 5.79
CA ALA A 312 -0.05 15.74 6.31
C ALA A 312 0.35 16.98 5.49
N ARG A 313 0.22 16.91 4.16
CA ARG A 313 0.42 18.08 3.26
C ARG A 313 -0.59 19.20 3.55
N TYR A 314 -1.86 18.84 3.82
CA TYR A 314 -2.91 19.80 4.16
C TYR A 314 -2.60 20.57 5.45
N LYS A 315 -2.19 19.88 6.52
CA LYS A 315 -1.81 20.52 7.79
C LYS A 315 -0.60 21.44 7.65
N LYS A 316 0.43 21.05 6.89
CA LYS A 316 1.58 21.92 6.62
C LYS A 316 1.20 23.20 5.86
N CYS A 317 0.16 23.14 5.02
CA CYS A 317 -0.38 24.30 4.31
C CYS A 317 -1.22 25.22 5.22
N LEU A 318 -1.87 24.68 6.25
CA LEU A 318 -2.62 25.47 7.25
C LEU A 318 -1.71 26.16 8.27
N ILE A 319 -0.58 25.54 8.63
CA ILE A 319 0.38 26.09 9.61
C ILE A 319 1.22 27.23 9.02
N ASN A 320 1.39 27.25 7.69
CA ASN A 320 2.16 28.28 6.96
C ASN A 320 1.27 29.44 6.44
N ARG A 321 0.16 29.74 7.12
CA ARG A 321 -0.72 30.89 6.84
C ARG A 321 -0.69 31.88 7.99
#